data_AF-A0A6A6EWX8-F1
#
_entry.id   AF-A0A6A6EWX8-F1
#
_cell.length_a   1.000
_cell.length_b   1.000
_cell.length_c   1.000
_cell.angle_alpha   90.00
_cell.angle_beta   90.00
_cell.angle_gamma   90.00
#
_symmetry.space_group_name_H-M   'P 1'
#
loop_
_entity.id
_entity.type
_entity.pdbx_description
1 polymer ?
#
loop_
_entity_poly.entity_id
_entity_poly.type
_entity_poly.pdbx_seq_one_letter_code
_entity_poly.pdbx_strand_id
1 'polypeptide(L)'
;MPDPIRQRYETSIEGFGGYQDHLWASHQSRDALVEVTNAYDSAIDVKDGLDEVDTAERQGLVDSFQHIIIQSDSLVKVFITSRNSMDIVMNMEHIPNIYIKAEDNRDDISNFIYESLLH
;
A
#
# COMPACT_ATOMS: atom_id res chain seq x y z
N MET A 1 21.50 -9.93 -14.24
CA MET A 1 21.56 -9.84 -12.77
C MET A 1 20.22 -9.28 -12.30
N PRO A 2 19.59 -9.84 -11.25
CA PRO A 2 18.39 -9.23 -10.69
C PRO A 2 18.72 -7.84 -10.16
N ASP A 3 17.75 -6.93 -10.23
CA ASP A 3 17.85 -5.57 -9.71
C ASP A 3 18.19 -5.61 -8.20
N PRO A 4 19.20 -4.87 -7.72
CA PRO A 4 19.59 -4.86 -6.30
C PRO A 4 18.44 -4.46 -5.36
N ILE A 5 17.46 -3.68 -5.84
CA ILE A 5 16.26 -3.35 -5.06
C ILE A 5 15.38 -4.58 -4.91
N ARG A 6 15.12 -5.28 -6.00
CA ARG A 6 14.35 -6.53 -6.02
C ARG A 6 14.97 -7.59 -5.11
N GLN A 7 16.30 -7.72 -5.16
CA GLN A 7 17.02 -8.65 -4.30
C GLN A 7 16.86 -8.32 -2.81
N ARG A 8 16.82 -7.03 -2.44
CA ARG A 8 16.59 -6.61 -1.05
C ARG A 8 15.20 -7.02 -0.56
N TYR A 9 14.16 -6.86 -1.38
CA TYR A 9 12.81 -7.31 -1.04
C TYR A 9 12.74 -8.84 -0.96
N GLU A 10 13.30 -9.55 -1.96
CA GLU A 10 13.35 -11.02 -2.00
C GLU A 10 14.06 -11.59 -0.77
N THR A 11 15.20 -11.03 -0.36
CA THR A 11 15.90 -11.44 0.88
C THR A 11 15.13 -11.07 2.15
N SER A 12 14.30 -10.02 2.12
CA SER A 12 13.43 -9.66 3.26
C SER A 12 12.32 -10.69 3.47
N ILE A 13 11.79 -11.27 2.38
CA ILE A 13 10.74 -12.30 2.40
C ILE A 13 11.29 -13.72 2.54
N GLU A 14 12.57 -13.97 2.23
CA GLU A 14 13.25 -15.26 2.45
C GLU A 14 13.18 -15.73 3.91
N GLY A 15 13.14 -14.81 4.89
CA GLY A 15 12.93 -15.11 6.31
C GLY A 15 11.48 -15.43 6.71
N PHE A 16 10.52 -15.19 5.83
CA PHE A 16 9.10 -15.53 5.98
C PHE A 16 8.76 -16.88 5.30
N GLY A 17 9.78 -17.68 4.94
CA GLY A 17 9.65 -19.03 4.39
C GLY A 17 9.03 -20.02 5.38
N GLY A 18 7.73 -19.91 5.60
CA GLY A 18 6.92 -20.76 6.46
C GLY A 18 5.41 -20.68 6.21
N TYR A 19 4.93 -19.74 5.39
CA TYR A 19 3.50 -19.60 5.06
C TYR A 19 3.04 -20.46 3.88
N GLN A 20 3.85 -21.42 3.41
CA GLN A 20 3.43 -22.34 2.34
C GLN A 20 2.20 -23.19 2.70
N ASP A 21 1.92 -23.39 3.99
CA ASP A 21 0.75 -24.16 4.44
C ASP A 21 -0.56 -23.35 4.44
N HIS A 22 -0.51 -22.05 4.14
CA HIS A 22 -1.68 -21.17 4.24
C HIS A 22 -1.76 -20.22 3.05
N LEU A 23 -2.09 -20.78 1.87
CA LEU A 23 -2.65 -19.97 0.77
C LEU A 23 -4.00 -19.42 1.24
N TRP A 24 -3.98 -18.26 1.90
CA TRP A 24 -5.19 -17.56 2.29
C TRP A 24 -5.89 -17.02 1.05
N ALA A 25 -7.17 -17.32 0.94
CA ALA A 25 -8.01 -16.58 0.02
C ALA A 25 -8.03 -15.10 0.44
N SER A 26 -8.20 -14.19 -0.53
CA SER A 26 -8.16 -12.73 -0.28
C SER A 26 -9.04 -12.29 0.90
N HIS A 27 -10.24 -12.87 1.04
CA HIS A 27 -11.14 -12.58 2.15
C HIS A 27 -10.58 -13.01 3.52
N GLN A 28 -9.86 -14.13 3.61
CA GLN A 28 -9.28 -14.61 4.87
C GLN A 28 -8.15 -13.68 5.33
N SER A 29 -7.29 -13.24 4.40
CA SER A 29 -6.24 -12.26 4.68
C SER A 29 -6.83 -10.93 5.15
N ARG A 30 -7.88 -10.46 4.48
CA ARG A 30 -8.60 -9.24 4.84
C ARG A 30 -9.20 -9.33 6.25
N ASP A 31 -9.87 -10.42 6.57
CA ASP A 31 -10.52 -10.61 7.88
C ASP A 31 -9.48 -10.68 9.01
N ALA A 32 -8.36 -11.38 8.77
CA ALA A 32 -7.23 -11.39 9.70
C ALA A 32 -6.62 -9.99 9.89
N LEU A 33 -6.53 -9.18 8.84
CA LEU A 33 -6.06 -7.80 8.96
C LEU A 33 -7.00 -6.96 9.83
N VAL A 34 -8.32 -7.15 9.75
CA VAL A 34 -9.29 -6.48 10.64
C VAL A 34 -9.09 -6.88 12.10
N GLU A 35 -8.87 -8.17 12.37
CA GLU A 35 -8.58 -8.63 13.74
C GLU A 35 -7.28 -8.00 14.28
N VAL A 36 -6.25 -7.92 13.44
CA VAL A 36 -4.96 -7.32 13.80
C VAL A 36 -5.11 -5.81 14.03
N THR A 37 -5.83 -5.08 13.18
CA THR A 37 -6.04 -3.64 13.36
C THR A 37 -6.83 -3.34 14.62
N ASN A 38 -7.82 -4.17 14.97
CA ASN A 38 -8.62 -4.03 16.18
C ASN A 38 -7.86 -4.33 17.48
N ALA A 39 -6.71 -5.00 17.39
CA ALA A 39 -5.84 -5.23 18.55
C ALA A 39 -5.08 -3.96 19.02
N TYR A 40 -5.12 -2.88 18.23
CA TYR A 40 -4.44 -1.62 18.53
C TYR A 40 -5.41 -0.44 18.44
N ASP A 41 -5.16 0.63 19.21
CA ASP A 41 -6.00 1.84 19.20
C ASP A 41 -6.02 2.55 17.82
N SER A 42 -4.96 2.36 17.04
CA SER A 42 -4.89 2.82 15.65
C SER A 42 -3.86 2.00 14.87
N ALA A 43 -4.06 1.92 13.55
CA ALA A 43 -3.16 1.23 12.64
C ALA A 43 -2.85 2.09 11.40
N ILE A 44 -1.63 1.96 10.90
CA ILE A 44 -1.19 2.54 9.64
C ILE A 44 -0.79 1.40 8.72
N ASP A 45 -1.52 1.24 7.62
CA ASP A 45 -1.21 0.29 6.56
C ASP A 45 -0.56 1.02 5.39
N VAL A 46 0.61 0.57 4.95
CA VAL A 46 1.37 1.19 3.85
C VAL A 46 1.53 0.18 2.72
N LYS A 47 1.02 0.53 1.55
CA LYS A 47 1.09 -0.28 0.32
C LYS A 47 1.95 0.45 -0.70
N ASP A 48 3.03 -0.19 -1.10
CA ASP A 48 3.94 0.34 -2.12
C ASP A 48 3.67 -0.35 -3.47
N GLY A 49 3.65 0.43 -4.55
CA GLY A 49 3.57 -0.10 -5.92
C GLY A 49 2.24 -0.76 -6.29
N LEU A 50 1.10 -0.12 -6.01
CA LEU A 50 -0.21 -0.70 -6.34
C LEU A 50 -0.41 -0.92 -7.85
N ASP A 51 0.32 -0.22 -8.72
CA ASP A 51 0.35 -0.45 -10.16
C ASP A 51 0.92 -1.81 -10.57
N GLU A 52 1.63 -2.52 -9.67
CA GLU A 52 2.17 -3.86 -9.93
C GLU A 52 1.12 -4.98 -9.79
N VAL A 53 -0.04 -4.67 -9.22
CA VAL A 53 -1.17 -5.59 -9.11
C VAL A 53 -1.87 -5.73 -10.46
N ASP A 54 -2.28 -6.94 -10.83
CA ASP A 54 -3.06 -7.16 -12.04
C ASP A 54 -4.31 -6.27 -12.05
N THR A 55 -4.57 -5.59 -13.16
CA THR A 55 -5.73 -4.73 -13.36
C THR A 55 -7.05 -5.45 -13.08
N ALA A 56 -7.13 -6.75 -13.36
CA ALA A 56 -8.34 -7.54 -13.08
C ALA A 56 -8.59 -7.75 -11.57
N GLU A 57 -7.54 -7.78 -10.76
CA GLU A 57 -7.61 -8.02 -9.32
C GLU A 57 -7.58 -6.74 -8.49
N ARG A 58 -7.15 -5.63 -9.09
CA ARG A 58 -6.96 -4.33 -8.43
C ARG A 58 -8.23 -3.82 -7.72
N GLN A 59 -9.40 -3.98 -8.34
CA GLN A 59 -10.66 -3.59 -7.70
C GLN A 59 -10.91 -4.39 -6.41
N GLY A 60 -10.75 -5.72 -6.45
CA GLY A 60 -10.94 -6.56 -5.28
C GLY A 60 -9.97 -6.25 -4.14
N LEU A 61 -8.76 -5.80 -4.48
CA LEU A 61 -7.79 -5.31 -3.49
C LEU A 61 -8.23 -3.97 -2.87
N VAL A 62 -8.70 -3.02 -3.68
CA VAL A 62 -9.25 -1.75 -3.19
C VAL A 62 -10.47 -1.98 -2.30
N ASP A 63 -11.38 -2.86 -2.70
CA ASP A 63 -12.55 -3.26 -1.91
C ASP A 63 -12.14 -3.87 -0.56
N SER A 64 -11.02 -4.61 -0.54
CA SER A 64 -10.47 -5.18 0.69
C SER A 64 -9.93 -4.09 1.63
N PHE A 65 -9.25 -3.06 1.10
CA PHE A 65 -8.81 -1.92 1.92
C PHE A 65 -10.00 -1.12 2.45
N GLN A 66 -11.02 -0.89 1.63
CA GLN A 66 -12.26 -0.27 2.07
C GLN A 66 -12.90 -1.05 3.22
N HIS A 67 -12.98 -2.37 3.07
CA HIS A 67 -13.54 -3.23 4.10
C HIS A 67 -12.76 -3.12 5.41
N ILE A 68 -11.43 -3.10 5.36
CA ILE A 68 -10.59 -2.94 6.56
C ILE A 68 -10.87 -1.59 7.23
N ILE A 69 -10.95 -0.50 6.45
CA ILE A 69 -11.22 0.85 6.99
C ILE A 69 -12.62 0.93 7.64
N ILE A 70 -13.63 0.30 7.03
CA ILE A 70 -15.03 0.39 7.48
C ILE A 70 -15.33 -0.57 8.64
N GLN A 71 -14.75 -1.77 8.64
CA GLN A 71 -15.04 -2.82 9.63
C GLN A 71 -14.11 -2.80 10.84
N SER A 72 -13.01 -2.04 10.80
CA SER A 72 -12.17 -1.88 11.99
C SER A 72 -12.86 -0.97 13.01
N ASP A 73 -12.83 -1.37 14.28
CA ASP A 73 -13.29 -0.57 15.41
C ASP A 73 -12.26 0.54 15.76
N SER A 74 -11.01 0.37 15.32
CA SER A 74 -9.91 1.30 15.51
C SER A 74 -9.67 2.21 14.30
N LEU A 75 -8.96 3.33 14.52
CA LEU A 75 -8.61 4.24 13.42
C LEU A 75 -7.57 3.60 12.50
N VAL A 76 -7.97 3.28 11.27
CA VAL A 76 -7.06 2.76 10.23
C VAL A 76 -6.76 3.84 9.19
N LYS A 77 -5.47 4.08 8.94
CA LYS A 77 -5.00 4.92 7.83
C LYS A 77 -4.29 4.04 6.81
N VAL A 78 -4.74 4.10 5.56
CA VAL A 78 -4.11 3.37 4.45
C VAL A 78 -3.38 4.36 3.55
N PHE A 79 -2.08 4.17 3.37
CA PHE A 79 -1.23 4.92 2.45
C PHE A 79 -0.87 4.05 1.27
N ILE A 80 -1.06 4.58 0.06
CA ILE A 80 -0.83 3.83 -1.18
C ILE A 80 0.08 4.65 -2.09
N THR A 81 1.10 4.01 -2.63
CA THR A 81 1.93 4.56 -3.70
C THR A 81 1.64 3.83 -5.02
N SER A 82 1.69 4.56 -6.13
CA SER A 82 1.55 3.99 -7.49
C SER A 82 2.11 4.95 -8.53
N ARG A 83 2.68 4.41 -9.63
CA ARG A 83 3.15 5.22 -10.77
C ARG A 83 2.03 5.62 -11.72
N ASN A 84 1.01 4.77 -11.89
CA ASN A 84 -0.17 5.05 -12.71
C ASN A 84 -1.39 5.04 -11.80
N SER A 85 -1.90 6.22 -11.49
CA SER A 85 -2.86 6.43 -10.41
C SER A 85 -4.27 6.69 -10.90
N MET A 86 -4.49 6.97 -12.18
CA MET A 86 -5.77 7.53 -12.62
C MET A 86 -6.91 6.51 -12.53
N ASP A 87 -6.63 5.25 -12.82
CA ASP A 87 -7.53 4.10 -12.64
C ASP A 87 -7.73 3.75 -11.16
N ILE A 88 -6.67 3.82 -10.34
CA ILE A 88 -6.75 3.64 -8.88
C ILE A 88 -7.63 4.71 -8.24
N VAL A 89 -7.45 5.98 -8.63
CA VAL A 89 -8.19 7.13 -8.10
C VAL A 89 -9.67 6.99 -8.41
N MET A 90 -10.05 6.57 -9.63
CA MET A 90 -11.45 6.31 -9.98
C MET A 90 -12.07 5.22 -9.10
N ASN A 91 -11.32 4.15 -8.82
CA ASN A 91 -11.80 3.05 -7.98
C ASN A 91 -11.91 3.41 -6.49
N MET A 92 -11.34 4.55 -6.07
CA MET A 92 -11.31 5.00 -4.67
C MET A 92 -12.17 6.26 -4.42
N GLU A 93 -12.91 6.75 -5.41
CA GLU A 93 -13.69 8.00 -5.34
C GLU A 93 -14.71 8.04 -4.18
N HIS A 94 -15.18 6.88 -3.74
CA HIS A 94 -16.20 6.75 -2.68
C HIS A 94 -15.64 6.73 -1.24
N ILE A 95 -14.33 6.90 -1.07
CA ILE A 95 -13.63 6.87 0.23
C ILE A 95 -13.07 8.27 0.52
N PRO A 96 -13.00 8.69 1.80
CA PRO A 96 -12.13 9.81 2.18
C PRO A 96 -10.68 9.51 1.79
N ASN A 97 -10.25 9.99 0.63
CA ASN A 97 -8.92 9.80 0.09
C ASN A 97 -8.20 11.15 -0.06
N ILE A 98 -6.89 11.13 0.13
CA ILE A 98 -6.01 12.26 -0.18
C ILE A 98 -5.08 11.77 -1.27
N TYR A 99 -5.19 12.37 -2.45
CA TYR A 99 -4.36 12.03 -3.58
C TYR A 99 -3.25 13.07 -3.75
N ILE A 100 -2.01 12.61 -3.85
CA ILE A 100 -0.83 13.44 -4.05
C ILE A 100 -0.22 13.05 -5.39
N LYS A 101 -0.18 13.97 -6.37
CA LYS A 101 0.51 13.74 -7.64
C LYS A 101 1.99 14.07 -7.52
N ALA A 102 2.80 13.43 -8.34
CA ALA A 102 4.19 13.85 -8.57
C ALA A 102 4.29 15.27 -9.18
N GLU A 103 3.21 15.78 -9.76
CA GLU A 103 3.14 17.18 -10.22
C GLU A 103 3.00 18.15 -9.03
N ASP A 104 2.35 17.72 -7.94
CA ASP A 104 2.10 18.53 -6.76
C ASP A 104 3.36 18.66 -5.88
N ASN A 105 4.30 17.72 -5.97
CA ASN A 105 5.55 17.70 -5.18
C ASN A 105 6.78 18.22 -5.92
N ARG A 106 6.61 18.77 -7.13
CA ARG A 106 7.72 19.20 -8.00
C ARG A 106 8.59 20.26 -7.33
N ASP A 107 7.98 21.22 -6.64
CA ASP A 107 8.70 22.29 -5.97
C ASP A 107 9.44 21.76 -4.72
N ASP A 108 8.85 20.81 -3.99
CA ASP A 108 9.47 20.15 -2.83
C ASP A 108 10.68 19.29 -3.24
N ILE A 109 10.58 18.54 -4.34
CA ILE A 109 11.72 17.77 -4.90
C ILE A 109 12.83 18.72 -5.35
N SER A 110 12.47 19.84 -5.99
CA SER A 110 13.44 20.85 -6.43
C SER A 110 14.19 21.45 -5.24
N ASN A 111 13.46 21.78 -4.16
CA ASN A 111 14.05 22.28 -2.92
C ASN A 111 14.95 21.23 -2.25
N PHE A 112 14.49 19.98 -2.15
CA PHE A 112 15.28 18.89 -1.58
C PHE A 112 16.61 18.67 -2.34
N ILE A 113 16.58 18.67 -3.68
CA ILE A 113 17.81 18.56 -4.49
C ILE A 113 18.73 19.76 -4.25
N TYR A 114 18.17 20.97 -4.18
CA TYR A 114 18.96 22.19 -3.96
C TYR A 114 19.64 22.19 -2.58
N GLU A 115 18.91 21.80 -1.53
CA GLU A 115 19.45 21.66 -0.17
C GLU A 115 20.50 20.54 -0.08
N SER A 116 20.27 19.42 -0.77
CA SER A 116 21.18 18.27 -0.78
C SER A 116 22.49 18.53 -1.54
N LEU A 117 22.49 19.50 -2.48
CA LEU A 117 23.68 19.90 -3.25
C LEU A 117 24.49 21.02 -2.56
N LEU A 118 23.91 21.69 -1.55
CA LEU A 118 24.56 22.74 -0.76
C LEU A 118 25.30 22.20 0.48
N HIS A 119 25.27 20.88 0.70
CA HIS A 119 26.03 20.13 1.69
C HIS A 119 27.03 19.17 1.03
#